data_AF-A0A7X9VZQ7-F1
#
_entry.id   AF-A0A7X9VZQ7-F1
#
_cell.length_a   1.000
_cell.length_b   1.000
_cell.length_c   1.000
_cell.angle_alpha   90.00
_cell.angle_beta   90.00
_cell.angle_gamma   90.00
#
_symmetry.space_group_name_H-M   'P 1'
#
loop_
_entity.id
_entity.type
_entity.pdbx_description
1 polymer ?
#
loop_
_entity_poly.entity_id
_entity_poly.type
_entity_poly.pdbx_seq_one_letter_code
_entity_poly.pdbx_strand_id
1 'polypeptide(L)'
;MSLPPADIAPFAARRQRLMEQMRADGGGIAILATAPEAIRNRDAEYPYRHDSDFFYLTGFTEPGAWLVLIAGATDRAVLFCRPRHVEHEIWEGKRFGPEAAAAHFGFDDAHALDALDELVPKLLLDHPTLYAPLAGD
;
A
#
# COMPACT_ATOMS: atom_id res chain seq x y z
N MET A 1 -8.31 -14.64 3.75
CA MET A 1 -7.21 -13.74 3.37
C MET A 1 -6.00 -14.59 3.00
N SER A 2 -5.28 -14.24 1.94
CA SER A 2 -4.03 -14.93 1.58
C SER A 2 -2.98 -14.72 2.67
N LEU A 3 -2.21 -15.76 2.98
CA LEU A 3 -1.08 -15.62 3.89
C LEU A 3 -0.06 -14.65 3.29
N PRO A 4 0.53 -13.74 4.09
CA PRO A 4 1.58 -12.86 3.63
C PRO A 4 2.81 -13.69 3.20
N PRO A 5 3.57 -13.22 2.20
CA PRO A 5 4.79 -13.90 1.75
C PRO A 5 5.84 -13.93 2.87
N ALA A 6 6.53 -15.06 3.02
CA ALA A 6 7.59 -15.21 4.03
C ALA A 6 8.87 -14.43 3.68
N ASP A 7 9.17 -14.26 2.39
CA ASP A 7 10.30 -13.46 1.90
C ASP A 7 9.78 -12.18 1.22
N ILE A 8 10.14 -11.04 1.80
CA ILE A 8 9.73 -9.71 1.33
C ILE A 8 10.77 -9.06 0.40
N ALA A 9 11.98 -9.61 0.29
CA ALA A 9 13.07 -9.00 -0.48
C ALA A 9 12.71 -8.75 -1.95
N PRO A 10 11.97 -9.64 -2.66
CA PRO A 10 11.56 -9.39 -4.04
C PRO A 10 10.65 -8.15 -4.18
N PHE A 11 9.80 -7.88 -3.19
CA PHE A 11 8.86 -6.75 -3.21
C PHE A 11 9.61 -5.44 -2.98
N ALA A 12 10.51 -5.40 -2.00
CA ALA A 12 11.39 -4.25 -1.76
C ALA A 12 12.24 -3.92 -3.00
N ALA A 13 12.84 -4.94 -3.63
CA ALA A 13 13.62 -4.75 -4.85
C ALA A 13 12.77 -4.22 -6.02
N ARG A 14 11.50 -4.62 -6.14
CA ARG A 14 10.58 -4.07 -7.16
C ARG A 14 10.25 -2.61 -6.91
N ARG A 15 9.99 -2.21 -5.65
CA ARG A 15 9.78 -0.80 -5.28
C ARG A 15 11.00 0.05 -5.64
N GLN A 16 12.21 -0.42 -5.29
CA GLN A 16 13.45 0.26 -5.64
C GLN A 16 13.61 0.44 -7.16
N ARG A 17 13.43 -0.63 -7.94
CA ARG A 17 13.51 -0.53 -9.42
C ARG A 17 12.49 0.44 -10.01
N LEU A 18 11.28 0.49 -9.48
CA LEU A 18 10.26 1.45 -9.92
C LEU A 18 10.68 2.89 -9.59
N MET A 19 11.17 3.15 -8.37
CA MET A 19 11.66 4.48 -7.97
C MET A 19 12.91 4.91 -8.76
N GLU A 20 13.79 3.97 -9.12
CA GLU A 20 14.93 4.22 -10.03
C GLU A 20 14.46 4.69 -11.41
N GLN A 21 13.45 4.05 -11.98
CA GLN A 21 12.84 4.46 -13.25
C GLN A 21 12.18 5.84 -13.13
N MET A 22 11.36 6.05 -12.09
CA MET A 22 10.74 7.35 -11.82
C MET A 22 11.81 8.46 -11.71
N ARG A 23 12.93 8.19 -11.03
CA ARG A 23 14.04 9.13 -10.91
C ARG A 23 14.70 9.44 -12.25
N ALA A 24 14.91 8.43 -13.09
CA ALA A 24 15.44 8.62 -14.44
C ALA A 24 14.54 9.53 -15.29
N ASP A 25 13.23 9.52 -15.02
CA ASP A 25 12.21 10.35 -15.66
C ASP A 25 12.02 11.73 -15.00
N GLY A 26 12.87 12.11 -14.04
CA GLY A 26 12.83 13.41 -13.34
C GLY A 26 12.26 13.36 -11.92
N GLY A 27 11.98 12.17 -11.39
CA GLY A 27 11.42 11.96 -10.06
C GLY A 27 9.91 12.11 -10.01
N GLY A 28 9.35 12.03 -8.81
CA GLY A 28 7.92 12.19 -8.59
C GLY A 28 7.37 11.28 -7.51
N ILE A 29 6.05 11.08 -7.54
CA ILE A 29 5.32 10.29 -6.57
C ILE A 29 4.38 9.31 -7.28
N ALA A 30 4.40 8.04 -6.87
CA ALA A 30 3.49 7.01 -7.36
C ALA A 30 2.50 6.62 -6.27
N ILE A 31 1.21 6.54 -6.63
CA ILE A 31 0.14 6.20 -5.68
C ILE A 31 -0.69 5.05 -6.24
N LEU A 32 -0.80 3.97 -5.47
CA LEU A 32 -1.56 2.77 -5.84
C LEU A 32 -2.43 2.31 -4.67
N ALA A 33 -3.72 2.10 -4.92
CA ALA A 33 -4.62 1.48 -3.97
C ALA A 33 -4.68 -0.04 -4.18
N THR A 34 -4.91 -0.79 -3.11
CA THR A 34 -5.34 -2.19 -3.26
C THR A 34 -6.81 -2.28 -3.69
N ALA A 35 -7.23 -3.45 -4.19
CA ALA A 35 -8.62 -3.70 -4.56
C ALA A 35 -9.56 -3.60 -3.35
N PRO A 36 -10.81 -3.12 -3.54
CA PRO A 36 -11.83 -3.13 -2.49
C PRO A 36 -12.31 -4.56 -2.19
N GLU A 37 -12.97 -4.72 -1.04
CA GLU A 37 -13.75 -5.92 -0.72
C GLU A 37 -14.94 -6.02 -1.69
N ALA A 38 -15.30 -7.24 -2.08
CA ALA A 38 -16.35 -7.49 -3.09
C ALA A 38 -17.53 -8.24 -2.48
N ILE A 39 -18.72 -7.66 -2.57
CA ILE A 39 -19.96 -8.26 -2.07
C ILE A 39 -20.35 -9.44 -2.96
N ARG A 40 -20.61 -10.59 -2.33
CA ARG A 40 -21.17 -11.77 -3.00
C ARG A 40 -22.69 -11.75 -2.96
N ASN A 41 -23.29 -11.58 -1.78
CA ASN A 41 -24.74 -11.49 -1.62
C ASN A 41 -25.10 -10.82 -0.29
N ARG A 42 -25.77 -9.66 -0.32
CA ARG A 42 -26.17 -8.88 0.86
C ARG A 42 -25.04 -8.71 1.88
N ASP A 43 -25.02 -9.54 2.92
CA ASP A 43 -24.11 -9.55 4.07
C ASP A 43 -22.91 -10.49 3.90
N ALA A 44 -22.81 -11.22 2.79
CA ALA A 44 -21.69 -12.09 2.48
C ALA A 44 -20.76 -11.48 1.42
N GLU A 45 -19.46 -11.56 1.68
CA GLU A 45 -18.39 -11.12 0.78
C GLU A 45 -17.72 -12.30 0.09
N TYR A 46 -17.10 -12.05 -1.07
CA TYR A 46 -16.14 -12.98 -1.65
C TYR A 46 -14.85 -13.00 -0.84
N PRO A 47 -14.06 -14.10 -0.90
CA PRO A 47 -12.71 -14.09 -0.36
C PRO A 47 -11.91 -12.92 -0.93
N TYR A 48 -11.34 -12.11 -0.04
CA TYR A 48 -10.58 -10.93 -0.45
C TYR A 48 -9.44 -11.29 -1.41
N ARG A 49 -9.35 -10.53 -2.50
CA ARG A 49 -8.29 -10.58 -3.50
C ARG A 49 -7.76 -9.16 -3.69
N HIS A 50 -6.50 -8.96 -3.36
CA HIS A 50 -5.78 -7.71 -3.55
C HIS A 50 -5.63 -7.36 -5.05
N ASP A 51 -5.34 -6.09 -5.32
CA ASP A 51 -4.93 -5.67 -6.65
C ASP A 51 -3.57 -6.31 -7.03
N SER A 52 -3.36 -6.58 -8.32
CA SER A 52 -2.18 -7.31 -8.79
C SER A 52 -0.92 -6.45 -8.75
N ASP A 53 -1.01 -5.17 -9.17
CA ASP A 53 0.13 -4.26 -9.20
C ASP A 53 0.49 -3.80 -7.79
N PHE A 54 -0.52 -3.50 -6.97
CA PHE A 54 -0.33 -3.24 -5.55
C PHE A 54 0.38 -4.41 -4.87
N PHE A 55 -0.12 -5.64 -5.03
CA PHE A 55 0.51 -6.80 -4.41
C PHE A 55 1.90 -7.08 -4.96
N TYR A 56 2.12 -6.91 -6.27
CA TYR A 56 3.43 -7.10 -6.88
C TYR A 56 4.52 -6.23 -6.23
N LEU A 57 4.17 -5.02 -5.81
CA LEU A 57 5.07 -4.05 -5.17
C LEU A 57 5.13 -4.18 -3.64
N THR A 58 4.08 -4.68 -2.99
CA THR A 58 3.95 -4.63 -1.52
C THR A 58 4.04 -5.99 -0.84
N GLY A 59 3.51 -7.04 -1.46
CA GLY A 59 3.23 -8.32 -0.81
C GLY A 59 2.12 -8.24 0.25
N PHE A 60 1.49 -7.09 0.41
CA PHE A 60 0.48 -6.82 1.45
C PHE A 60 -0.87 -7.40 1.06
N THR A 61 -1.51 -8.14 1.98
CA THR A 61 -2.69 -8.97 1.67
C THR A 61 -3.99 -8.49 2.32
N GLU A 62 -3.98 -7.35 3.01
CA GLU A 62 -5.18 -6.80 3.66
C GLU A 62 -5.89 -5.74 2.79
N PRO A 63 -7.23 -5.64 2.88
CA PRO A 63 -8.00 -4.60 2.22
C PRO A 63 -7.78 -3.22 2.83
N GLY A 64 -8.19 -2.17 2.10
CA GLY A 64 -8.14 -0.80 2.60
C GLY A 64 -6.70 -0.32 2.82
N ALA A 65 -5.86 -0.48 1.80
CA ALA A 65 -4.47 -0.09 1.86
C ALA A 65 -4.03 0.68 0.61
N TRP A 66 -3.09 1.60 0.79
CA TRP A 66 -2.52 2.43 -0.26
C TRP A 66 -1.00 2.43 -0.15
N LEU A 67 -0.35 2.27 -1.29
CA LEU A 67 1.09 2.41 -1.45
C LEU A 67 1.37 3.82 -2.00
N VAL A 68 2.31 4.51 -1.35
CA VAL A 68 2.88 5.75 -1.85
C VAL A 68 4.38 5.56 -2.00
N LEU A 69 4.91 5.72 -3.21
CA LEU A 69 6.35 5.71 -3.49
C LEU A 69 6.78 7.12 -3.87
N ILE A 70 7.84 7.60 -3.26
CA ILE A 70 8.42 8.92 -3.52
C ILE A 70 9.81 8.70 -4.08
N ALA A 71 10.03 9.12 -5.33
CA ALA A 71 11.34 9.16 -5.96
C ALA A 71 11.82 10.63 -5.96
N GLY A 72 12.58 11.00 -4.93
CA GLY A 72 13.01 12.38 -4.69
C GLY A 72 14.49 12.46 -4.30
N ALA A 73 14.84 13.48 -3.50
CA ALA A 73 16.18 13.60 -2.92
C ALA A 73 16.53 12.41 -2.01
N THR A 74 15.51 11.82 -1.38
CA THR A 74 15.59 10.55 -0.67
C THR A 74 14.36 9.75 -1.03
N ASP A 75 14.56 8.52 -1.47
CA ASP A 75 13.45 7.63 -1.80
C ASP A 75 12.70 7.22 -0.53
N ARG A 76 11.38 7.12 -0.64
CA ARG A 76 10.54 6.61 0.45
C ARG A 76 9.41 5.75 -0.09
N ALA A 77 9.20 4.60 0.53
CA ALA A 77 8.02 3.77 0.38
C ALA A 77 7.16 3.87 1.64
N VAL A 78 5.94 4.37 1.50
CA VAL A 78 4.99 4.60 2.59
C VAL A 78 3.74 3.76 2.36
N LEU A 79 3.28 3.06 3.41
CA LEU A 79 2.03 2.30 3.39
C LEU A 79 0.96 3.01 4.23
N PHE A 80 -0.24 3.18 3.69
CA PHE A 80 -1.42 3.47 4.49
C PHE A 80 -2.23 2.21 4.62
N CYS A 81 -2.62 1.81 5.83
CA CYS A 81 -3.44 0.62 6.04
C CYS A 81 -4.38 0.79 7.23
N ARG A 82 -5.38 -0.10 7.33
CA ARG A 82 -6.33 -0.07 8.43
C ARG A 82 -5.60 -0.23 9.77
N PRO A 83 -5.97 0.57 10.79
CA PRO A 83 -5.42 0.39 12.13
C PRO A 83 -5.78 -1.00 12.69
N ARG A 84 -4.93 -1.45 13.61
CA ARG A 84 -5.14 -2.67 14.37
C ARG A 84 -6.10 -2.38 15.52
N HIS A 85 -7.20 -3.13 15.62
CA HIS A 85 -8.18 -3.03 16.71
C HIS A 85 -8.26 -4.34 17.47
N VAL A 86 -7.51 -4.43 18.58
CA VAL A 86 -7.39 -5.67 19.38
C VAL A 86 -8.74 -6.19 19.83
N GLU A 87 -9.68 -5.30 20.19
CA GLU A 87 -11.02 -5.67 20.64
C GLU A 87 -11.88 -6.34 19.55
N HIS A 88 -11.59 -6.06 18.27
CA HIS A 88 -12.35 -6.55 17.12
C HIS A 88 -11.66 -7.73 16.41
N GLU A 89 -10.43 -8.08 16.79
CA GLU A 89 -9.65 -9.16 16.14
C GLU A 89 -10.35 -10.53 16.21
N ILE A 90 -11.18 -10.75 17.23
CA ILE A 90 -11.95 -12.00 17.39
C ILE A 90 -12.94 -12.17 16.22
N TRP A 91 -13.47 -11.07 15.69
CA TRP A 91 -14.53 -11.04 14.68
C TRP A 91 -14.00 -10.74 13.28
N GLU A 92 -13.08 -9.78 13.17
CA GLU A 92 -12.56 -9.28 11.88
C GLU A 92 -11.24 -9.93 11.48
N GLY A 93 -10.65 -10.75 12.36
CA GLY A 93 -9.33 -11.33 12.18
C GLY A 93 -8.20 -10.37 12.56
N LYS A 94 -6.99 -10.92 12.65
CA LYS A 94 -5.79 -10.14 12.98
C LYS A 94 -5.42 -9.23 11.80
N ARG A 95 -5.15 -7.96 12.12
CA ARG A 95 -4.55 -6.98 11.19
C ARG A 95 -3.14 -6.67 11.64
N PHE A 96 -2.26 -6.36 10.71
CA PHE A 96 -0.93 -5.84 11.03
C PHE A 96 -1.04 -4.50 11.76
N GLY A 97 -1.81 -3.57 11.20
CA GLY A 97 -1.74 -2.16 11.56
C GLY A 97 -0.43 -1.49 11.09
N PRO A 98 -0.33 -0.16 11.12
CA PRO A 98 0.75 0.57 10.43
C PRO A 98 2.16 0.18 10.86
N GLU A 99 2.46 0.24 12.17
CA GLU A 99 3.81 -0.05 12.68
C GLU A 99 4.30 -1.46 12.34
N ALA A 100 3.48 -2.47 12.61
CA ALA A 100 3.85 -3.86 12.30
C ALA A 100 3.88 -4.12 10.79
N ALA A 101 3.05 -3.44 10.00
CA ALA A 101 3.10 -3.55 8.55
C ALA A 101 4.40 -2.95 7.99
N ALA A 102 4.83 -1.78 8.47
CA ALA A 102 6.10 -1.19 8.04
C ALA A 102 7.27 -2.13 8.31
N ALA A 103 7.35 -2.66 9.53
CA ALA A 103 8.39 -3.60 9.94
C ALA A 103 8.36 -4.92 9.15
N HIS A 104 7.17 -5.49 8.93
CA HIS A 104 7.03 -6.79 8.27
C HIS A 104 7.28 -6.71 6.76
N PHE A 105 6.78 -5.67 6.08
CA PHE A 105 6.82 -5.56 4.61
C PHE A 105 7.96 -4.65 4.09
N GLY A 106 8.76 -4.10 5.00
CA GLY A 106 9.95 -3.30 4.67
C GLY A 106 9.60 -1.94 4.07
N PHE A 107 8.59 -1.26 4.62
CA PHE A 107 8.30 0.13 4.27
C PHE A 107 9.13 1.07 5.15
N ASP A 108 9.48 2.24 4.61
CA ASP A 108 10.19 3.27 5.35
C ASP A 108 9.27 3.92 6.39
N ASP A 109 7.96 3.96 6.11
CA ASP A 109 6.94 4.47 7.02
C ASP A 109 5.58 3.81 6.75
N ALA A 110 4.69 3.84 7.75
CA ALA A 110 3.30 3.49 7.55
C ALA A 110 2.36 4.28 8.47
N HIS A 111 1.18 4.60 7.94
CA HIS A 111 0.18 5.38 8.66
C HIS A 111 -1.20 4.71 8.61
N ALA A 112 -2.07 5.14 9.53
CA ALA A 112 -3.47 4.71 9.50
C ALA A 112 -4.15 5.24 8.22
N LEU A 113 -5.04 4.43 7.64
CA LEU A 113 -5.79 4.79 6.44
C LEU A 113 -6.55 6.12 6.59
N ASP A 114 -7.08 6.41 7.77
CA ASP A 114 -7.84 7.64 8.04
C ASP A 114 -6.98 8.92 7.93
N ALA A 115 -5.65 8.79 7.96
CA ALA A 115 -4.72 9.91 7.76
C ALA A 115 -4.38 10.15 6.28
N LEU A 116 -4.88 9.32 5.35
CA LEU A 116 -4.57 9.40 3.92
C LEU A 116 -4.91 10.77 3.33
N ASP A 117 -6.13 11.25 3.57
CA ASP A 117 -6.64 12.52 3.04
C ASP A 117 -5.90 13.74 3.59
N GLU A 118 -5.27 13.61 4.76
CA GLU A 118 -4.47 14.67 5.37
C GLU A 118 -3.02 14.65 4.87
N LEU A 119 -2.41 13.45 4.81
CA LEU A 119 -0.97 13.30 4.57
C LEU A 119 -0.62 13.27 3.08
N VAL A 120 -1.42 12.59 2.25
CA VAL A 120 -1.10 12.46 0.82
C VAL A 120 -1.02 13.83 0.13
N PRO A 121 -1.96 14.78 0.33
CA PRO A 121 -1.82 16.11 -0.26
C PRO A 121 -0.54 16.82 0.15
N LYS A 122 -0.10 16.66 1.40
CA LYS A 122 1.17 17.25 1.88
C LYS A 122 2.38 16.62 1.19
N LEU A 123 2.35 15.30 0.98
CA LEU A 123 3.40 14.58 0.25
C LEU A 123 3.45 14.98 -1.23
N LEU A 124 2.33 15.39 -1.83
CA LEU A 124 2.28 15.80 -3.24
C LEU A 124 2.94 17.16 -3.52
N LEU A 125 3.03 18.07 -2.53
CA LEU A 125 3.32 19.50 -2.76
C LEU A 125 4.69 19.80 -3.39
N ASP A 126 5.64 18.87 -3.38
CA ASP A 126 7.01 19.07 -3.87
C ASP A 126 7.41 18.14 -5.03
N HIS A 127 6.44 17.45 -5.64
CA HIS A 127 6.71 16.46 -6.69
C HIS A 127 6.11 16.88 -8.05
N PRO A 128 6.92 16.98 -9.12
CA PRO A 128 6.47 17.49 -10.41
C PRO A 128 5.58 16.50 -11.18
N THR A 129 5.65 15.22 -10.83
CA THR A 129 5.01 14.13 -11.58
C THR A 129 4.26 13.21 -10.61
N LEU A 130 2.98 12.95 -10.91
CA LEU A 130 2.17 11.92 -10.27
C LEU A 130 2.04 10.72 -11.19
N TYR A 131 2.47 9.55 -10.72
CA TYR A 131 2.23 8.26 -11.34
C TYR A 131 1.04 7.59 -10.66
N ALA A 132 0.04 7.21 -11.44
CA ALA A 132 -1.12 6.47 -10.96
C ALA A 132 -1.46 5.38 -11.99
N PRO A 133 -2.09 4.27 -11.57
CA PRO A 133 -2.61 3.29 -12.50
C PRO A 133 -3.51 3.99 -13.51
N LEU A 134 -3.24 3.80 -14.80
CA LEU A 134 -4.19 4.20 -15.82
C LEU A 134 -5.40 3.28 -15.64
N ALA A 135 -6.55 3.86 -15.29
CA ALA A 135 -7.77 3.08 -15.07
C ALA A 135 -7.98 2.09 -16.24
N GLY A 136 -7.95 0.80 -15.94
CA GLY A 136 -8.53 -0.22 -16.80
C GLY A 136 -10.01 -0.32 -16.45
N ASP A 137 -10.85 -0.26 -17.49
CA ASP A 137 -12.31 -0.29 -17.47
C ASP A 137 -12.97 -1.13 -16.37
#